data_AF-A0A2G9MI65-F1
#
_entry.id   AF-A0A2G9MI65-F1
#
_cell.length_a   1.000
_cell.length_b   1.000
_cell.length_c   1.000
_cell.angle_alpha   90.00
_cell.angle_beta   90.00
_cell.angle_gamma   90.00
#
_symmetry.space_group_name_H-M   'P 1'
#
loop_
_entity.id
_entity.type
_entity.pdbx_description
1 polymer ?
#
loop_
_entity_poly.entity_id
_entity_poly.type
_entity_poly.pdbx_seq_one_letter_code
_entity_poly.pdbx_strand_id
1 'polypeptide(L)'
;MEAGFKCRNCGKCCSAFYAQINLTIGDLIRISDFLEKPVSYILKNFVGINPFGDPANPTKFSYELGINMPCLLRKNEKCSVYDARPLNCRLFPYWVLIQEFIFNKKEMIDASYKCMNNLELKKGNLKRYSDYSKLVGDILIQEASLTDNILYRLKIKHSTDLSKNKDYQKLIAKYKNKKTSNNLKQLETEKIKLAKKIFGKLKDSDIKVIEDEAKKPFLLKIVENNTKRLTEAEDILI
;
A
#
# COMPACT_ATOMS: atom_id res chain seq x y z
N MET A 1 4.12 9.84 -29.85
CA MET A 1 4.59 9.24 -28.59
C MET A 1 3.42 9.14 -27.63
N GLU A 2 2.97 7.91 -27.40
CA GLU A 2 1.71 7.59 -26.74
C GLU A 2 1.91 7.59 -25.22
N ALA A 3 1.30 8.55 -24.52
CA ALA A 3 1.59 8.78 -23.12
C ALA A 3 0.92 7.74 -22.21
N GLY A 4 1.67 6.69 -21.87
CA GLY A 4 1.37 5.84 -20.71
C GLY A 4 1.38 6.65 -19.40
N PHE A 5 0.84 6.06 -18.32
CA PHE A 5 0.86 6.70 -17.01
C PHE A 5 2.31 6.91 -16.55
N LYS A 6 2.59 8.12 -16.07
CA LYS A 6 3.85 8.46 -15.41
C LYS A 6 3.56 9.22 -14.13
N CYS A 7 4.17 8.80 -13.02
CA CYS A 7 4.09 9.55 -11.77
C CYS A 7 4.68 10.96 -11.97
N ARG A 8 3.87 11.99 -11.72
CA ARG A 8 4.30 13.41 -11.79
C ARG A 8 4.69 13.99 -10.44
N ASN A 9 4.97 13.13 -9.44
CA ASN A 9 5.28 13.52 -8.06
C ASN A 9 4.24 14.47 -7.41
N CYS A 10 2.96 14.36 -7.81
CA CYS A 10 1.90 15.24 -7.30
C CYS A 10 1.62 15.08 -5.80
N GLY A 11 2.18 14.05 -5.16
CA GLY A 11 2.14 13.83 -3.72
C GLY A 11 0.82 13.30 -3.17
N LYS A 12 -0.25 13.19 -3.97
CA LYS A 12 -1.59 12.83 -3.48
C LYS A 12 -1.67 11.45 -2.82
N CYS A 13 -1.11 10.42 -3.45
CA CYS A 13 -1.00 9.09 -2.84
C CYS A 13 -0.15 9.10 -1.55
N CYS A 14 0.88 9.95 -1.49
CA CYS A 14 1.78 10.06 -0.34
C CYS A 14 1.17 10.85 0.83
N SER A 15 0.22 11.76 0.56
CA SER A 15 -0.42 12.61 1.57
C SER A 15 -1.77 12.07 2.06
N ALA A 16 -2.37 11.13 1.34
CA ALA A 16 -3.68 10.58 1.69
C ALA A 16 -3.57 9.72 2.96
N PHE A 17 -4.05 10.23 4.10
CA PHE A 17 -3.98 9.51 5.38
C PHE A 17 -4.71 8.16 5.35
N TYR A 18 -5.76 8.06 4.54
CA TYR A 18 -6.53 6.84 4.34
C TYR A 18 -5.91 5.87 3.33
N ALA A 19 -4.79 6.22 2.68
CA ALA A 19 -4.11 5.30 1.78
C ALA A 19 -3.53 4.14 2.61
N GLN A 20 -4.03 2.95 2.30
CA GLN A 20 -3.62 1.71 2.93
C GLN A 20 -2.54 1.07 2.06
N ILE A 21 -1.27 1.36 2.38
CA ILE A 21 -0.12 0.78 1.67
C ILE A 21 0.49 -0.29 2.56
N ASN A 22 0.10 -1.55 2.33
CA ASN A 22 0.73 -2.70 2.97
C ASN A 22 2.11 -2.94 2.37
N LEU A 23 3.01 -3.42 3.23
CA LEU A 23 4.38 -3.76 2.91
C LEU A 23 4.60 -5.24 3.09
N THR A 24 5.30 -5.82 2.15
CA THR A 24 5.86 -7.16 2.26
C THR A 24 7.28 -7.11 2.82
N ILE A 25 7.79 -8.24 3.28
CA ILE A 25 9.19 -8.41 3.66
C ILE A 25 10.15 -8.10 2.49
N GLY A 26 9.74 -8.41 1.25
CA GLY A 26 10.51 -8.04 0.07
C GLY A 26 10.53 -6.54 -0.18
N ASP A 27 9.45 -5.82 0.12
CA ASP A 27 9.47 -4.35 0.08
C ASP A 27 10.45 -3.78 1.10
N LEU A 28 10.50 -4.33 2.31
CA LEU A 28 11.44 -3.90 3.33
C LEU A 28 12.89 -4.11 2.90
N ILE A 29 13.20 -5.25 2.27
CA ILE A 29 14.54 -5.57 1.76
C ILE A 29 14.91 -4.63 0.63
N ARG A 30 14.05 -4.45 -0.38
CA ARG A 30 14.32 -3.53 -1.50
C ARG A 30 14.55 -2.10 -1.02
N ILE A 31 13.77 -1.62 -0.06
CA ILE A 31 13.92 -0.27 0.51
C ILE A 31 15.21 -0.19 1.36
N SER A 32 15.51 -1.24 2.13
CA SER A 32 16.73 -1.36 2.94
C SER A 32 17.98 -1.25 2.06
N ASP A 33 18.03 -2.05 0.99
CA ASP A 33 19.15 -2.08 0.04
C ASP A 33 19.30 -0.73 -0.66
N PHE A 34 18.20 -0.15 -1.14
CA PHE A 34 18.22 1.14 -1.84
C PHE A 34 18.69 2.31 -0.94
N LEU A 35 18.32 2.30 0.34
CA LEU A 35 18.71 3.35 1.29
C LEU A 35 20.05 3.07 1.98
N GLU A 36 20.63 1.89 1.77
CA GLU A 36 21.79 1.38 2.52
C GLU A 36 21.57 1.49 4.04
N LYS A 37 20.39 1.08 4.49
CA LYS A 37 20.00 1.06 5.91
C LYS A 37 19.36 -0.28 6.26
N PRO A 38 19.60 -0.83 7.47
CA PRO A 38 19.02 -2.11 7.85
C PRO A 38 17.48 -2.06 7.86
N VAL A 39 16.83 -3.21 7.69
CA VAL A 39 15.35 -3.35 7.72
C VAL A 39 14.75 -2.77 9.00
N SER A 40 15.43 -2.93 10.13
CA SER A 40 15.06 -2.37 11.44
C SER A 40 15.03 -0.85 11.44
N TYR A 41 15.89 -0.17 10.68
CA TYR A 41 15.79 1.28 10.47
C TYR A 41 14.51 1.62 9.72
N ILE A 42 14.17 0.88 8.66
CA ILE A 42 12.93 1.08 7.90
C ILE A 42 11.70 0.87 8.80
N LEU A 43 11.69 -0.22 9.57
CA LEU A 43 10.61 -0.57 10.49
C LEU A 43 10.37 0.49 11.56
N LYS A 44 11.44 1.05 12.13
CA LYS A 44 11.34 2.06 13.20
C LYS A 44 10.90 3.43 12.70
N ASN A 45 11.30 3.81 11.48
CA ASN A 45 11.12 5.17 10.99
C ASN A 45 9.93 5.35 10.05
N PHE A 46 9.57 4.32 9.27
CA PHE A 46 8.63 4.47 8.16
C PHE A 46 7.42 3.54 8.24
N VAL A 47 7.49 2.47 9.02
CA VAL A 47 6.50 1.39 9.04
C VAL A 47 5.78 1.32 10.37
N GLY A 48 4.55 0.82 10.36
CA GLY A 48 3.81 0.45 11.54
C GLY A 48 2.90 -0.74 11.27
N ILE A 49 2.22 -1.19 12.32
CA ILE A 49 1.06 -2.06 12.15
C ILE A 49 -0.13 -1.18 11.83
N ASN A 50 -0.62 -1.31 10.60
CA ASN A 50 -1.70 -0.49 10.08
C ASN A 50 -2.96 -1.32 9.89
N PRO A 51 -4.14 -0.72 10.09
CA PRO A 51 -5.41 -1.36 9.81
C PRO A 51 -5.74 -1.26 8.31
N PHE A 52 -6.10 -2.40 7.72
CA PHE A 52 -6.54 -2.57 6.34
C PHE A 52 -8.01 -2.98 6.36
N GLY A 53 -8.87 -2.16 5.75
CA GLY A 53 -10.32 -2.36 5.81
C GLY A 53 -10.76 -3.45 4.85
N ASP A 54 -11.69 -4.30 5.26
CA ASP A 54 -12.33 -5.26 4.36
C ASP A 54 -13.38 -4.52 3.50
N PRO A 55 -13.23 -4.48 2.17
CA PRO A 55 -14.20 -3.83 1.29
C PRO A 55 -15.59 -4.47 1.36
N ALA A 56 -15.68 -5.77 1.64
CA ALA A 56 -16.94 -6.49 1.79
C ALA A 56 -17.53 -6.33 3.20
N ASN A 57 -16.71 -5.95 4.19
CA ASN A 57 -17.15 -5.75 5.56
C ASN A 57 -16.50 -4.50 6.18
N PRO A 58 -17.09 -3.30 6.03
CA PRO A 58 -16.47 -2.02 6.41
C PRO A 58 -16.17 -1.82 7.90
N THR A 59 -16.65 -2.71 8.77
CA THR A 59 -16.34 -2.71 10.21
C THR A 59 -15.16 -3.61 10.56
N LYS A 60 -14.76 -4.51 9.66
CA LYS A 60 -13.64 -5.42 9.85
C LYS A 60 -12.34 -4.82 9.32
N PHE A 61 -11.29 -4.94 10.12
CA PHE A 61 -9.94 -4.53 9.77
C PHE A 61 -8.98 -5.69 10.01
N SER A 62 -8.14 -5.99 9.02
CA SER A 62 -6.93 -6.80 9.21
C SER A 62 -5.76 -5.89 9.56
N TYR A 63 -4.81 -6.40 10.33
CA TYR A 63 -3.62 -5.65 10.73
C TYR A 63 -2.38 -6.25 10.10
N GLU A 64 -1.66 -5.42 9.35
CA GLU A 64 -0.47 -5.83 8.60
C GLU A 64 0.63 -4.76 8.70
N LEU A 65 1.84 -5.10 8.26
CA LEU A 65 2.89 -4.11 8.06
C LEU A 65 2.44 -3.13 6.97
N GLY A 66 2.57 -1.84 7.26
CA GLY A 66 2.26 -0.81 6.28
C GLY A 66 3.03 0.49 6.49
N ILE A 67 3.13 1.29 5.44
CA ILE A 67 3.74 2.61 5.52
C ILE A 67 2.91 3.50 6.43
N ASN A 68 3.56 4.18 7.37
CA ASN A 68 2.92 5.23 8.16
C ASN A 68 2.55 6.41 7.25
N MET A 69 1.27 6.80 7.27
CA MET A 69 0.76 7.94 6.52
C MET A 69 0.64 9.18 7.42
N PRO A 70 0.92 10.41 6.92
CA PRO A 70 1.47 10.70 5.58
C PRO A 70 2.87 10.10 5.38
N CYS A 71 3.17 9.70 4.13
CA CYS A 71 4.35 8.91 3.80
C CYS A 71 5.64 9.70 4.02
N LEU A 72 6.42 9.30 5.02
CA LEU A 72 7.69 9.94 5.39
C LEU A 72 8.84 9.66 4.40
N LEU A 73 8.64 8.74 3.46
CA LEU A 73 9.55 8.52 2.32
C LEU A 73 9.36 9.58 1.22
N ARG A 74 8.39 10.50 1.37
CA ARG A 74 8.30 11.69 0.53
C ARG A 74 9.22 12.78 1.07
N LYS A 75 10.31 13.06 0.36
CA LYS A 75 11.28 14.11 0.69
C LYS A 75 11.40 15.10 -0.47
N ASN A 76 11.51 16.39 -0.17
CA ASN A 76 11.66 17.45 -1.18
C ASN A 76 10.64 17.33 -2.33
N GLU A 77 9.38 17.09 -1.96
CA GLU A 77 8.27 16.92 -2.90
C GLU A 77 8.42 15.75 -3.91
N LYS A 78 9.26 14.76 -3.62
CA LYS A 78 9.42 13.54 -4.46
C LYS A 78 9.45 12.29 -3.59
N CYS A 79 9.17 11.13 -4.19
CA CYS A 79 9.42 9.86 -3.50
C CYS A 79 10.93 9.64 -3.43
N SER A 80 11.50 9.54 -2.23
CA SER A 80 12.94 9.33 -2.06
C SER A 80 13.39 7.91 -2.36
N VAL A 81 12.46 6.97 -2.55
CA VAL A 81 12.70 5.57 -2.87
C VAL A 81 11.91 5.15 -4.11
N TYR A 82 11.78 6.03 -5.11
CA TYR A 82 10.91 5.75 -6.26
C TYR A 82 11.27 4.43 -6.96
N ASP A 83 12.55 4.15 -7.15
CA ASP A 83 13.00 2.93 -7.83
C ASP A 83 12.91 1.68 -6.95
N ALA A 84 12.82 1.85 -5.63
CA ALA A 84 12.59 0.79 -4.64
C ALA A 84 11.18 0.86 -4.02
N ARG A 85 10.24 1.56 -4.66
CA ARG A 85 8.91 1.80 -4.10
C ARG A 85 8.17 0.48 -3.85
N PRO A 86 7.30 0.41 -2.82
CA PRO A 86 6.56 -0.80 -2.49
C PRO A 86 5.73 -1.33 -3.65
N LEU A 87 5.46 -2.64 -3.68
CA LEU A 87 4.62 -3.28 -4.69
C LEU A 87 3.25 -2.62 -4.84
N ASN A 88 2.59 -2.25 -3.74
CA ASN A 88 1.33 -1.52 -3.78
C ASN A 88 1.46 -0.13 -4.43
N CYS A 89 2.59 0.55 -4.22
CA CYS A 89 2.89 1.80 -4.91
C CYS A 89 3.21 1.60 -6.39
N ARG A 90 3.74 0.43 -6.77
CA ARG A 90 3.97 0.04 -8.18
C ARG A 90 2.68 -0.31 -8.90
N LEU A 91 1.74 -0.97 -8.24
CA LEU A 91 0.43 -1.34 -8.78
C LEU A 91 -0.46 -0.13 -9.00
N PHE A 92 -0.36 0.90 -8.15
CA PHE A 92 -1.10 2.13 -8.36
C PHE A 92 -0.48 2.95 -9.51
N PRO A 93 -1.26 3.45 -10.47
CA PRO A 93 -2.73 3.44 -10.56
C PRO A 93 -3.30 2.37 -11.51
N TYR A 94 -2.47 1.47 -12.02
CA TYR A 94 -2.81 0.58 -13.13
C TYR A 94 -4.06 -0.29 -12.86
N TRP A 95 -4.20 -0.85 -11.65
CA TRP A 95 -5.39 -1.63 -11.29
C TRP A 95 -6.68 -0.80 -11.32
N VAL A 96 -6.61 0.49 -10.93
CA VAL A 96 -7.75 1.41 -10.96
C VAL A 96 -8.13 1.71 -12.40
N LEU A 97 -7.14 1.96 -13.25
CA LEU A 97 -7.35 2.28 -14.67
C LEU A 97 -7.99 1.13 -15.44
N ILE A 98 -7.58 -0.10 -15.13
CA ILE A 98 -8.18 -1.31 -15.72
C ILE A 98 -9.67 -1.41 -15.30
N GLN A 99 -9.97 -1.21 -14.02
CA GLN A 99 -11.35 -1.27 -13.52
C GLN A 99 -12.22 -0.13 -14.07
N GLU A 100 -11.71 1.10 -14.12
CA GLU A 100 -12.42 2.24 -14.71
C GLU A 100 -12.81 1.96 -16.16
N PHE A 101 -11.91 1.37 -16.94
CA PHE A 101 -12.20 0.99 -18.33
C PHE A 101 -13.22 -0.16 -18.44
N ILE A 102 -13.04 -1.24 -17.67
CA ILE A 102 -13.93 -2.42 -17.72
C ILE A 102 -15.35 -2.08 -17.26
N PHE A 103 -15.47 -1.28 -16.20
CA PHE A 103 -16.75 -0.97 -15.57
C PHE A 103 -17.34 0.39 -15.97
N ASN A 104 -16.64 1.16 -16.81
CA ASN A 104 -16.99 2.52 -17.20
C ASN A 104 -17.25 3.46 -15.99
N LYS A 105 -16.43 3.33 -14.93
CA LYS A 105 -16.59 4.07 -13.66
C LYS A 105 -15.55 5.17 -13.51
N LYS A 106 -15.79 6.32 -14.16
CA LYS A 106 -14.89 7.50 -14.14
C LYS A 106 -14.61 8.10 -12.75
N GLU A 107 -15.39 7.73 -11.74
CA GLU A 107 -15.29 8.29 -10.38
C GLU A 107 -14.27 7.58 -9.48
N MET A 108 -13.64 6.49 -9.95
CA MET A 108 -12.69 5.72 -9.13
C MET A 108 -11.39 6.49 -8.84
N ILE A 109 -11.07 7.50 -9.65
CA ILE A 109 -9.88 8.32 -9.51
C ILE A 109 -10.27 9.71 -9.04
N ASP A 110 -9.79 10.07 -7.86
CA ASP A 110 -9.95 11.41 -7.31
C ASP A 110 -9.28 12.45 -8.22
N ALA A 111 -10.05 13.41 -8.74
CA ALA A 111 -9.59 14.47 -9.65
C ALA A 111 -8.45 15.35 -9.08
N SER A 112 -8.19 15.27 -7.77
CA SER A 112 -7.03 15.93 -7.16
C SER A 112 -5.69 15.26 -7.52
N TYR A 113 -5.69 14.02 -8.01
CA TYR A 113 -4.52 13.31 -8.52
C TYR A 113 -4.07 13.90 -9.87
N LYS A 114 -3.33 15.01 -9.82
CA LYS A 114 -2.81 15.71 -11.02
C LYS A 114 -2.06 14.84 -12.02
N CYS A 115 -1.48 13.72 -11.58
CA CYS A 115 -0.80 12.75 -12.45
C CYS A 115 -1.75 11.86 -13.26
N MET A 116 -3.03 11.82 -12.89
CA MET A 116 -4.10 11.08 -13.57
C MET A 116 -4.92 11.98 -14.49
N ASN A 117 -4.86 13.30 -14.29
CA ASN A 117 -5.59 14.26 -15.11
C ASN A 117 -5.18 14.14 -16.57
N ASN A 118 -6.18 14.08 -17.46
CA ASN A 118 -6.02 13.98 -18.90
C ASN A 118 -5.28 12.70 -19.36
N LEU A 119 -5.31 11.63 -18.55
CA LEU A 119 -4.79 10.34 -18.99
C LEU A 119 -5.77 9.72 -20.00
N GLU A 120 -5.38 9.66 -21.27
CA GLU A 120 -6.16 8.97 -22.30
C GLU A 120 -5.90 7.46 -22.25
N LEU A 121 -6.93 6.70 -21.87
CA LEU A 121 -6.89 5.25 -21.88
C LEU A 121 -7.18 4.70 -23.29
N LYS A 122 -6.12 4.41 -24.04
CA LYS A 122 -6.21 3.67 -25.31
C LYS A 122 -6.17 2.16 -25.08
N LYS A 123 -6.83 1.38 -25.93
CA LYS A 123 -6.86 -0.11 -25.87
C LYS A 123 -5.46 -0.74 -25.76
N GLY A 124 -4.47 -0.22 -26.48
CA GLY A 124 -3.07 -0.70 -26.41
C GLY A 124 -2.44 -0.55 -25.03
N ASN A 125 -2.68 0.58 -24.34
CA ASN A 125 -2.16 0.83 -23.00
C ASN A 125 -2.81 -0.08 -21.96
N LEU A 126 -4.09 -0.41 -22.13
CA LEU A 126 -4.83 -1.24 -21.18
C LEU A 126 -4.31 -2.68 -21.13
N LYS A 127 -3.95 -3.25 -22.29
CA LYS A 127 -3.31 -4.57 -22.30
C LYS A 127 -1.99 -4.55 -21.52
N ARG A 128 -1.11 -3.57 -21.81
CA ARG A 128 0.17 -3.40 -21.10
C ARG A 128 -0.03 -3.21 -19.60
N TYR A 129 -0.98 -2.37 -19.19
CA TYR A 129 -1.30 -2.18 -17.77
C TYR A 129 -1.82 -3.44 -17.12
N SER A 130 -2.63 -4.23 -17.84
CA SER A 130 -3.13 -5.50 -17.33
C SER A 130 -2.02 -6.53 -17.16
N ASP A 131 -1.13 -6.66 -18.16
CA ASP A 131 0.02 -7.57 -18.10
C ASP A 131 0.97 -7.17 -16.96
N TYR A 132 1.29 -5.88 -16.85
CA TYR A 132 2.07 -5.32 -15.75
C TYR A 132 1.43 -5.58 -14.39
N SER A 133 0.13 -5.25 -14.23
CA SER A 133 -0.59 -5.41 -12.96
C SER A 133 -0.65 -6.88 -12.54
N LYS A 134 -0.77 -7.80 -13.50
CA LYS A 134 -0.74 -9.23 -13.24
C LYS A 134 0.62 -9.67 -12.71
N LEU A 135 1.72 -9.33 -13.38
CA LEU A 135 3.06 -9.71 -12.96
C LEU A 135 3.42 -9.15 -11.58
N VAL A 136 3.18 -7.86 -11.35
CA VAL A 136 3.43 -7.23 -10.04
C VAL A 136 2.49 -7.80 -8.98
N GLY A 137 1.24 -8.12 -9.34
CA GLY A 137 0.28 -8.78 -8.46
C GLY A 137 0.72 -10.18 -8.03
N ASP A 138 1.25 -10.99 -8.96
CA ASP A 138 1.78 -12.32 -8.66
C ASP A 138 2.97 -12.25 -7.69
N ILE A 139 3.86 -11.26 -7.88
CA ILE A 139 4.98 -10.99 -6.97
C ILE A 139 4.46 -10.56 -5.59
N LEU A 140 3.46 -9.67 -5.55
CA LEU A 140 2.83 -9.22 -4.31
C LEU A 140 2.22 -10.38 -3.54
N ILE A 141 1.49 -11.28 -4.19
CA ILE A 141 0.89 -12.46 -3.54
C ILE A 141 1.97 -13.36 -2.95
N GLN A 142 3.04 -13.62 -3.71
CA GLN A 142 4.14 -14.46 -3.24
C GLN A 142 4.84 -13.85 -2.01
N GLU A 143 5.20 -12.57 -2.08
CA GLU A 143 5.90 -11.89 -0.98
C GLU A 143 5.00 -11.62 0.23
N ALA A 144 3.69 -11.37 0.00
CA ALA A 144 2.71 -11.26 1.06
C ALA A 144 2.58 -12.57 1.84
N SER A 145 2.54 -13.72 1.15
CA SER A 145 2.51 -15.04 1.81
C SER A 145 3.72 -15.26 2.74
N LEU A 146 4.92 -14.90 2.28
CA LEU A 146 6.13 -14.97 3.11
C LEU A 146 6.04 -14.05 4.34
N THR A 147 5.56 -12.83 4.12
CA THR A 147 5.37 -11.82 5.18
C THR A 147 4.37 -12.32 6.21
N ASP A 148 3.25 -12.86 5.76
CA ASP A 148 2.18 -13.39 6.61
C ASP A 148 2.68 -14.51 7.51
N ASN A 149 3.48 -15.45 6.97
CA ASN A 149 4.08 -16.52 7.76
C ASN A 149 4.98 -15.98 8.89
N ILE A 150 5.68 -14.86 8.68
CA ILE A 150 6.45 -14.19 9.72
C ILE A 150 5.50 -13.56 10.75
N LEU A 151 4.51 -12.80 10.30
CA LEU A 151 3.58 -12.09 11.19
C LEU A 151 2.68 -13.03 12.01
N TYR A 152 2.30 -14.19 11.47
CA TYR A 152 1.57 -15.23 12.20
C TYR A 152 2.40 -15.81 13.34
N ARG A 153 3.68 -16.15 13.09
CA ARG A 153 4.59 -16.66 14.14
C ARG A 153 4.83 -15.63 15.24
N LEU A 154 4.85 -14.35 14.89
CA LEU A 154 4.94 -13.24 15.83
C LEU A 154 3.62 -12.88 16.53
N LYS A 155 2.51 -13.54 16.18
CA LYS A 155 1.16 -13.21 16.67
C LYS A 155 0.77 -11.74 16.42
N ILE A 156 1.31 -11.16 15.34
CA ILE A 156 1.00 -9.80 14.90
C ILE A 156 -0.20 -9.81 13.94
N LYS A 157 -0.32 -10.83 13.08
CA LYS A 157 -1.43 -10.91 12.12
C LYS A 157 -2.73 -11.26 12.85
N HIS A 158 -3.66 -10.33 12.88
CA HIS A 158 -4.99 -10.50 13.47
C HIS A 158 -6.00 -9.59 12.78
N SER A 159 -7.28 -9.80 13.09
CA SER A 159 -8.38 -8.96 12.63
C SER A 159 -9.19 -8.44 13.80
N THR A 160 -9.80 -7.27 13.65
CA THR A 160 -10.77 -6.73 14.61
C THR A 160 -12.03 -6.32 13.89
N ASP A 161 -13.17 -6.59 14.52
CA ASP A 161 -14.46 -6.04 14.11
C ASP A 161 -14.83 -4.87 15.03
N LEU A 162 -14.95 -3.68 14.46
CA LEU A 162 -15.32 -2.46 15.17
C LEU A 162 -16.84 -2.32 15.38
N SER A 163 -17.65 -3.26 14.89
CA SER A 163 -19.12 -3.20 15.01
C SER A 163 -19.61 -3.03 16.44
N LYS A 164 -18.89 -3.56 17.44
CA LYS A 164 -19.24 -3.43 18.87
C LYS A 164 -18.47 -2.32 19.60
N ASN A 165 -17.55 -1.62 18.94
CA ASN A 165 -16.74 -0.59 19.56
C ASN A 165 -17.57 0.69 19.79
N LYS A 166 -17.66 1.15 21.05
CA LYS A 166 -18.47 2.33 21.43
C LYS A 166 -18.05 3.60 20.70
N ASP A 167 -16.76 3.81 20.49
CA ASP A 167 -16.26 5.00 19.80
C ASP A 167 -16.52 4.92 18.29
N TYR A 168 -16.49 3.71 17.72
CA TYR A 168 -16.91 3.48 16.33
C TYR A 168 -18.40 3.81 16.15
N GLN A 169 -19.26 3.38 17.07
CA GLN A 169 -20.69 3.70 17.03
C GLN A 169 -20.97 5.19 17.11
N LYS A 170 -20.27 5.91 18.01
CA LYS A 170 -20.33 7.38 18.07
C LYS A 170 -19.85 8.03 16.77
N LEU A 171 -18.78 7.51 16.17
CA LEU A 171 -18.25 7.98 14.90
C LEU A 171 -19.27 7.83 13.77
N ILE A 172 -19.89 6.65 13.62
CA ILE A 172 -20.92 6.43 12.59
C ILE A 172 -22.12 7.35 12.82
N ALA A 173 -22.57 7.53 14.07
CA ALA A 173 -23.66 8.45 14.39
C ALA A 173 -23.34 9.90 13.98
N LYS A 174 -22.11 10.38 14.22
CA LYS A 174 -21.63 11.72 13.82
C LYS A 174 -21.71 11.98 12.31
N TYR A 175 -21.60 10.94 11.48
CA TYR A 175 -21.61 11.03 10.01
C TYR A 175 -22.88 10.51 9.34
N LYS A 176 -23.87 10.01 10.09
CA LYS A 176 -25.08 9.34 9.58
C LYS A 176 -25.80 10.10 8.45
N ASN A 177 -25.89 11.43 8.57
CA ASN A 177 -26.59 12.30 7.62
C ASN A 177 -25.64 13.11 6.72
N LYS A 178 -24.34 12.84 6.74
CA LYS A 178 -23.31 13.62 6.05
C LYS A 178 -22.77 12.84 4.85
N LYS A 179 -23.38 13.06 3.67
CA LYS A 179 -23.07 12.27 2.45
C LYS A 179 -22.14 12.95 1.44
N THR A 180 -21.59 14.12 1.74
CA THR A 180 -20.65 14.76 0.80
C THR A 180 -19.35 13.98 0.70
N SER A 181 -18.67 14.02 -0.46
CA SER A 181 -17.38 13.35 -0.68
C SER A 181 -16.34 13.69 0.41
N ASN A 182 -16.31 14.96 0.85
CA ASN A 182 -15.41 15.39 1.92
C ASN A 182 -15.73 14.72 3.26
N ASN A 183 -17.02 14.62 3.61
CA ASN A 183 -17.45 13.96 4.85
C ASN A 183 -17.13 12.46 4.82
N LEU A 184 -17.28 11.79 3.68
CA LEU A 184 -16.92 10.37 3.52
C LEU A 184 -15.41 10.14 3.68
N LYS A 185 -14.56 10.97 3.07
CA LYS A 185 -13.10 10.90 3.27
C LYS A 185 -12.70 11.15 4.72
N GLN A 186 -13.37 12.09 5.37
CA GLN A 186 -13.14 12.37 6.79
C GLN A 186 -13.58 11.20 7.68
N LEU A 187 -14.72 10.57 7.39
CA LEU A 187 -15.18 9.36 8.08
C LEU A 187 -14.13 8.24 7.96
N GLU A 188 -13.66 7.93 6.75
CA GLU A 188 -12.64 6.88 6.56
C GLU A 188 -11.33 7.21 7.28
N THR A 189 -10.92 8.48 7.27
CA THR A 189 -9.76 8.95 8.03
C THR A 189 -9.94 8.72 9.54
N GLU A 190 -11.11 9.06 10.10
CA GLU A 190 -11.40 8.87 11.53
C GLU A 190 -11.52 7.38 11.89
N LYS A 191 -12.09 6.54 11.00
CA LYS A 191 -12.14 5.07 11.17
C LYS A 191 -10.74 4.47 11.27
N ILE A 192 -9.85 4.82 10.34
CA ILE A 192 -8.47 4.34 10.33
C ILE A 192 -7.71 4.81 11.57
N LYS A 193 -7.91 6.07 12.00
CA LYS A 193 -7.31 6.57 13.26
C LYS A 193 -7.79 5.78 14.47
N LEU A 194 -9.08 5.47 14.55
CA LEU A 194 -9.64 4.66 15.64
C LEU A 194 -9.05 3.24 15.63
N ALA A 195 -9.07 2.57 14.47
CA ALA A 195 -8.50 1.23 14.32
C ALA A 195 -7.01 1.20 14.67
N LYS A 196 -6.24 2.21 14.25
CA LYS A 196 -4.81 2.32 14.56
C LYS A 196 -4.54 2.52 16.06
N LYS A 197 -5.41 3.19 16.80
CA LYS A 197 -5.28 3.37 18.26
C LYS A 197 -5.49 2.08 19.06
N ILE A 198 -6.25 1.14 18.52
CA ILE A 198 -6.51 -0.15 19.17
C ILE A 198 -5.23 -0.99 19.22
N PHE A 199 -4.34 -0.81 18.25
CA PHE A 199 -3.08 -1.53 18.20
C PHE A 199 -1.89 -0.66 18.63
N GLY A 200 -0.87 -1.32 19.17
CA GLY A 200 0.38 -0.69 19.59
C GLY A 200 1.37 -0.47 18.45
N LYS A 201 2.57 -0.04 18.79
CA LYS A 201 3.72 -0.08 17.87
C LYS A 201 4.30 -1.49 17.85
N LEU A 202 5.06 -1.82 16.79
CA LEU A 202 5.92 -3.00 16.78
C LEU A 202 6.85 -2.96 18.00
N LYS A 203 6.99 -4.10 18.69
CA LYS A 203 7.95 -4.22 19.79
C LYS A 203 9.36 -4.37 19.21
N ASP A 204 10.39 -3.94 19.94
CA ASP A 204 11.77 -4.13 19.51
C ASP A 204 12.13 -5.62 19.31
N SER A 205 11.52 -6.52 20.10
CA SER A 205 11.64 -7.97 19.91
C SER A 205 11.12 -8.43 18.55
N ASP A 206 9.98 -7.89 18.11
CA ASP A 206 9.35 -8.25 16.84
C ASP A 206 10.17 -7.71 15.67
N ILE A 207 10.66 -6.47 15.80
CA ILE A 207 11.55 -5.84 14.82
C ILE A 207 12.81 -6.67 14.61
N LYS A 208 13.41 -7.16 15.70
CA LYS A 208 14.59 -8.02 15.63
C LYS A 208 14.30 -9.32 14.87
N VAL A 209 13.18 -9.98 15.14
CA VAL A 209 12.81 -11.20 14.41
C VAL A 209 12.58 -10.92 12.93
N ILE A 210 11.90 -9.81 12.58
CA ILE A 210 11.68 -9.45 11.17
C ILE A 210 13.01 -9.15 10.46
N GLU A 211 13.93 -8.45 11.13
CA GLU A 211 15.30 -8.20 10.64
C GLU A 211 16.07 -9.50 10.37
N ASP A 212 16.01 -10.45 11.31
CA ASP A 212 16.70 -11.75 11.18
C ASP A 212 16.08 -12.61 10.07
N GLU A 213 14.75 -12.60 9.91
CA GLU A 213 14.05 -13.26 8.81
C GLU A 213 14.41 -12.64 7.45
N ALA A 214 14.55 -11.31 7.36
CA ALA A 214 14.92 -10.61 6.13
C ALA A 214 16.31 -10.99 5.62
N LYS A 215 17.20 -11.45 6.50
CA LYS A 215 18.58 -11.87 6.16
C LYS A 215 18.69 -13.32 5.72
N LYS A 216 17.61 -14.10 5.76
CA LYS A 216 17.67 -15.53 5.43
C LYS A 216 18.00 -15.72 3.95
N PRO A 217 19.01 -16.55 3.60
CA PRO A 217 19.44 -16.74 2.21
C PRO A 217 18.31 -17.15 1.26
N PHE A 218 17.41 -18.02 1.72
CA PHE A 218 16.23 -18.43 0.94
C PHE A 218 15.32 -17.25 0.58
N LEU A 219 15.06 -16.36 1.54
CA LEU A 219 14.18 -15.21 1.35
C LEU A 219 14.84 -14.18 0.44
N LEU A 220 16.13 -13.89 0.66
CA LEU A 220 16.93 -13.02 -0.21
C LEU A 220 16.91 -13.51 -1.66
N LYS A 221 17.07 -14.81 -1.90
CA LYS A 221 17.01 -15.39 -3.25
C LYS A 221 15.64 -15.18 -3.91
N ILE A 222 14.55 -15.30 -3.16
CA ILE A 222 13.20 -15.04 -3.70
C ILE A 222 13.06 -13.56 -4.06
N VAL A 223 13.47 -12.66 -3.16
CA VAL A 223 13.36 -11.21 -3.38
C VAL A 223 14.25 -10.76 -4.54
N GLU A 224 15.44 -11.34 -4.70
CA GLU A 224 16.32 -11.08 -5.85
C GLU A 224 15.64 -11.49 -7.16
N ASN A 225 15.10 -12.72 -7.22
CA ASN A 225 14.38 -13.20 -8.40
C ASN A 225 13.15 -12.34 -8.71
N ASN A 226 12.39 -11.95 -7.69
CA ASN A 226 11.25 -11.07 -7.87
C ASN A 226 11.65 -9.66 -8.27
N THR A 227 12.79 -9.16 -7.82
CA THR A 227 13.32 -7.86 -8.25
C THR A 227 13.67 -7.88 -9.74
N LYS A 228 14.26 -8.97 -10.25
CA LYS A 228 14.47 -9.16 -11.70
C LYS A 228 13.14 -9.16 -12.47
N ARG A 229 12.16 -9.92 -12.00
CA ARG A 229 10.80 -9.95 -12.59
C ARG A 229 10.09 -8.59 -12.52
N LEU A 230 10.34 -7.79 -11.49
CA LEU A 230 9.80 -6.42 -11.40
C LEU A 230 10.41 -5.52 -12.48
N THR A 231 11.72 -5.62 -12.71
CA THR A 231 12.38 -4.88 -13.80
C THR A 231 11.79 -5.29 -15.16
N GLU A 232 11.65 -6.58 -15.43
CA GLU A 232 11.00 -7.09 -16.66
C GLU A 232 9.56 -6.59 -16.80
N ALA A 233 8.82 -6.50 -15.68
CA ALA A 233 7.47 -5.95 -15.69
C ALA A 233 7.48 -4.45 -16.03
N GLU A 234 8.40 -3.67 -15.48
CA GLU A 234 8.51 -2.23 -15.78
C GLU A 234 8.79 -1.94 -17.26
N ASP A 235 9.52 -2.83 -17.95
CA ASP A 235 9.77 -2.73 -19.39
C ASP A 235 8.48 -2.84 -20.23
N ILE A 236 7.42 -3.48 -19.72
CA ILE A 236 6.10 -3.56 -20.38
C ILE A 236 5.44 -2.18 -20.50
N LEU A 237 5.82 -1.23 -19.64
CA LEU A 237 5.23 0.11 -19.59
C LEU A 237 5.91 1.10 -20.55
N ILE A 238 7.04 0.72 -21.14
CA ILE A 238 7.79 1.51 -22.14
C ILE A 238 7.16 1.29 -23.53
#